data_AF-A0A433P9Q0-F1
#
_entry.id   AF-A0A433P9Q0-F1
#
_cell.length_a   1.000
_cell.length_b   1.000
_cell.length_c   1.000
_cell.angle_alpha   90.00
_cell.angle_beta   90.00
_cell.angle_gamma   90.00
#
_symmetry.space_group_name_H-M   'P 1'
#
loop_
_entity.id
_entity.type
_entity.pdbx_description
1 polymer ?
#
loop_
_entity_poly.entity_id
_entity_poly.type
_entity_poly.pdbx_seq_one_letter_code
_entity_poly.pdbx_strand_id
1 'polypeptide(L)'
;MLFGIATEIVGIKIEPKALDYVECLEIVEALSAIHHHGILHNDIRKENILIQHSNGGFRISFIDFAFSERTSDKEKLSQEMANLKYLLSLSLLTTISSLKKSIKSTKLLHR
;
A
#
# COMPACT_ATOMS: atom_id res chain seq x y z
N MET A 1 7.31 19.22 -24.65
CA MET A 1 8.31 18.99 -23.57
C MET A 1 7.82 19.38 -22.16
N LEU A 2 6.52 19.64 -21.94
CA LEU A 2 6.02 20.05 -20.61
C LEU A 2 5.55 18.89 -19.71
N PHE A 3 5.25 17.71 -20.29
CA PHE A 3 4.73 16.57 -19.53
C PHE A 3 5.79 15.84 -18.67
N GLY A 4 7.08 15.97 -18.99
CA GLY A 4 8.15 15.26 -18.27
C GLY A 4 8.45 15.82 -16.87
N ILE A 5 8.26 17.13 -16.67
CA ILE A 5 8.57 17.79 -15.40
C ILE A 5 7.48 17.51 -14.35
N ALA A 6 6.23 17.36 -14.78
CA ALA A 6 5.12 17.07 -13.86
C ALA A 6 5.24 15.67 -13.23
N THR A 7 5.73 14.67 -13.98
CA THR A 7 5.89 13.30 -13.46
C THR A 7 7.05 13.16 -12.49
N GLU A 8 8.10 13.96 -12.63
CA GLU A 8 9.20 13.99 -11.65
C GLU A 8 8.76 14.53 -10.29
N ILE A 9 7.77 15.43 -10.26
CA ILE A 9 7.30 16.08 -9.02
C ILE A 9 6.28 15.23 -8.26
N VAL A 10 5.46 14.43 -8.95
CA VAL A 10 4.31 13.73 -8.35
C VAL A 10 4.56 12.23 -8.16
N GLY A 11 5.55 11.66 -8.84
CA GLY A 11 5.88 10.23 -8.76
C GLY A 11 5.30 9.41 -9.93
N ILE A 12 5.66 8.13 -9.96
CA ILE A 12 5.21 7.17 -10.97
C ILE A 12 4.13 6.26 -10.39
N LYS A 13 3.24 5.74 -11.24
CA LYS A 13 2.25 4.73 -10.83
C LYS A 13 2.96 3.49 -10.31
N ILE A 14 2.43 2.91 -9.24
CA ILE A 14 3.02 1.68 -8.70
C ILE A 14 2.85 0.51 -9.67
N GLU A 15 3.83 -0.37 -9.65
CA GLU A 15 3.72 -1.71 -10.22
C GLU A 15 3.84 -2.71 -9.07
N PRO A 16 2.74 -3.34 -8.61
CA PRO A 16 2.76 -4.17 -7.39
C PRO A 16 3.79 -5.30 -7.38
N LYS A 17 4.21 -5.80 -8.56
CA LYS A 17 5.24 -6.84 -8.69
C LYS A 17 6.67 -6.32 -8.52
N ALA A 18 6.87 -5.01 -8.64
CA ALA A 18 8.16 -4.35 -8.54
C ALA A 18 8.39 -3.72 -7.15
N LEU A 19 7.37 -3.67 -6.30
CA LEU A 19 7.45 -3.11 -4.96
C LEU A 19 8.17 -4.05 -3.99
N ASP A 20 8.97 -3.49 -3.11
CA ASP A 20 9.49 -4.19 -1.95
C ASP A 20 8.49 -4.21 -0.77
N TYR A 21 8.85 -4.92 0.29
CA TYR A 21 7.98 -5.07 1.45
C TYR A 21 7.76 -3.76 2.21
N VAL A 22 8.77 -2.89 2.28
CA VAL A 22 8.71 -1.62 3.00
C VAL A 22 7.79 -0.66 2.26
N GLU A 23 7.89 -0.60 0.93
CA GLU A 23 6.99 0.19 0.09
C GLU A 23 5.54 -0.29 0.22
N CYS A 24 5.32 -1.61 0.25
CA CYS A 24 3.99 -2.16 0.47
C CYS A 24 3.40 -1.76 1.84
N LEU A 25 4.21 -1.71 2.89
CA LEU A 25 3.79 -1.27 4.21
C LEU A 25 3.43 0.22 4.22
N GLU A 26 4.27 1.07 3.64
CA GLU A 26 4.02 2.51 3.55
C GLU A 26 2.74 2.83 2.75
N ILE A 27 2.42 2.05 1.71
CA ILE A 27 1.16 2.20 0.97
C ILE A 27 -0.05 1.88 1.87
N VAL A 28 0.05 0.82 2.68
CA VAL A 28 -0.99 0.44 3.64
C VAL A 28 -1.15 1.52 4.72
N GLU A 29 -0.05 2.07 5.23
CA GLU A 29 -0.06 3.13 6.23
C GLU A 29 -0.65 4.42 5.67
N ALA A 30 -0.31 4.79 4.44
CA ALA A 30 -0.88 5.95 3.75
C ALA A 30 -2.40 5.84 3.59
N LEU A 31 -2.94 4.67 3.18
CA LEU A 31 -4.40 4.49 3.12
C LEU A 31 -5.04 4.51 4.51
N SER A 32 -4.38 3.92 5.51
CA SER A 32 -4.84 3.97 6.91
C SER A 32 -4.97 5.41 7.42
N ALA A 33 -4.02 6.29 7.07
CA ALA A 33 -4.07 7.71 7.40
C ALA A 33 -5.26 8.41 6.72
N ILE A 34 -5.55 8.10 5.45
CA ILE A 34 -6.74 8.62 4.74
C ILE A 34 -8.02 8.18 5.46
N HIS A 35 -8.11 6.89 5.83
CA HIS A 35 -9.24 6.34 6.58
C HIS A 35 -9.41 6.98 7.96
N HIS A 36 -8.31 7.28 8.66
CA HIS A 36 -8.34 7.95 9.96
C HIS A 36 -8.97 9.36 9.88
N HIS A 37 -8.83 10.04 8.74
CA HIS A 37 -9.50 11.32 8.48
C HIS A 37 -10.98 11.17 8.08
N GLY A 38 -11.51 9.95 8.12
CA GLY A 38 -12.90 9.64 7.76
C GLY A 38 -13.16 9.74 6.26
N ILE A 39 -12.15 9.45 5.43
CA ILE A 39 -12.24 9.48 3.97
C ILE A 39 -12.16 8.05 3.46
N LEU A 40 -13.15 7.64 2.67
CA LEU A 40 -13.14 6.42 1.87
C LEU A 40 -12.78 6.79 0.43
N HIS A 41 -11.79 6.14 -0.18
CA HIS A 41 -11.31 6.52 -1.51
C HIS A 41 -12.24 6.05 -2.64
N ASN A 42 -12.87 4.89 -2.48
CA ASN A 42 -13.70 4.12 -3.41
C ASN A 42 -13.06 3.66 -4.73
N ASP A 43 -11.90 4.20 -5.14
CA ASP A 43 -11.20 3.80 -6.36
C ASP A 43 -9.77 3.30 -6.13
N ILE A 44 -9.61 2.28 -5.30
CA ILE A 44 -8.30 1.66 -5.03
C ILE A 44 -7.84 0.81 -6.21
N ARG A 45 -6.92 1.38 -7.00
CA ARG A 45 -6.25 0.71 -8.11
C ARG A 45 -4.81 1.21 -8.23
N LYS A 46 -3.93 0.43 -8.86
CA LYS A 46 -2.49 0.73 -8.97
C LYS A 46 -2.22 2.05 -9.71
N GLU A 47 -3.11 2.45 -10.60
CA GLU A 47 -3.02 3.69 -11.36
C GLU A 47 -3.24 4.93 -10.48
N ASN A 48 -3.91 4.76 -9.34
CA ASN A 48 -4.25 5.82 -8.38
C ASN A 48 -3.30 5.85 -7.18
N ILE A 49 -2.22 5.08 -7.21
CA ILE A 49 -1.19 5.05 -6.18
C ILE A 49 0.13 5.38 -6.85
N LEU A 50 0.76 6.46 -6.40
CA LEU A 50 2.03 6.94 -6.92
C LEU A 50 3.13 6.70 -5.89
N ILE A 51 4.30 6.32 -6.39
CA ILE A 51 5.54 6.24 -5.64
C ILE A 51 6.57 7.19 -6.27
N GLN A 52 7.22 7.98 -5.42
CA GLN A 52 8.29 8.88 -5.81
C GLN A 52 9.53 8.52 -5.00
N HIS A 53 10.61 8.12 -5.68
CA HIS A 53 11.90 7.91 -5.04
C HIS A 53 12.69 9.22 -5.04
N SER A 54 13.35 9.51 -3.92
CA SER A 54 14.23 10.66 -3.77
C SER A 54 15.50 10.26 -3.01
N ASN A 55 16.50 11.13 -2.95
CA ASN A 55 17.78 10.82 -2.29
C ASN A 55 17.57 10.50 -0.81
N GLY A 56 17.50 9.21 -0.48
CA GLY A 56 17.39 8.68 0.88
C GLY A 56 16.05 8.05 1.25
N GLY A 57 15.07 7.97 0.34
CA GLY A 57 13.78 7.34 0.64
C GLY A 57 12.77 7.42 -0.49
N PHE A 58 11.50 7.23 -0.15
CA PHE A 58 10.40 7.33 -1.09
C PHE A 58 9.17 7.95 -0.44
N ARG A 59 8.22 8.40 -1.26
CA ARG A 59 6.94 8.95 -0.84
C ARG A 59 5.80 8.26 -1.58
N ILE A 60 4.76 7.89 -0.84
CA ILE A 60 3.52 7.35 -1.40
C ILE A 60 2.47 8.47 -1.48
N SER A 61 1.73 8.51 -2.59
CA SER A 61 0.57 9.39 -2.76
C SER A 61 -0.60 8.64 -3.37
N PHE A 62 -1.77 8.71 -2.73
CA PHE A 62 -3.03 8.35 -3.37
C PHE A 62 -3.54 9.55 -4.18
N ILE A 63 -4.06 9.28 -5.38
CA ILE A 63 -4.59 10.30 -6.29
C ILE A 63 -5.99 9.91 -6.76
N ASP A 64 -6.67 10.87 -7.38
CA ASP A 64 -8.02 10.69 -7.94
C ASP A 64 -9.09 10.37 -6.89
N PHE A 65 -9.43 11.40 -6.11
CA PHE A 65 -10.48 11.38 -5.09
C PHE A 65 -11.88 11.65 -5.68
N ALA A 66 -12.08 11.53 -7.00
CA ALA A 66 -13.35 11.86 -7.64
C ALA A 66 -14.53 11.02 -7.13
N PHE A 67 -14.26 9.80 -6.65
CA PHE A 67 -15.24 8.88 -6.07
C PHE A 67 -15.21 8.84 -4.54
N SER A 68 -14.37 9.65 -3.90
CA SER A 68 -14.21 9.61 -2.46
C SER A 68 -15.44 10.13 -1.72
N GLU A 69 -15.69 9.57 -0.53
CA GLU A 69 -16.75 10.05 0.36
C GLU A 69 -16.24 10.20 1.79
N ARG A 70 -16.85 11.13 2.53
CA ARG A 70 -16.65 11.19 3.99
C ARG A 70 -17.52 10.13 4.63
N THR A 71 -16.92 9.28 5.46
CA THR A 71 -17.64 8.22 6.15
C THR A 71 -16.98 7.85 7.47
N SER A 72 -17.80 7.37 8.41
CA SER A 72 -17.37 6.70 9.64
C SER A 72 -17.71 5.20 9.63
N ASP A 73 -18.17 4.68 8.48
CA ASP A 73 -18.52 3.28 8.30
C ASP A 73 -17.25 2.42 8.30
N LYS A 74 -17.05 1.71 9.41
CA LYS A 74 -15.86 0.88 9.63
C LYS A 74 -15.81 -0.33 8.69
N GLU A 75 -16.96 -0.83 8.23
CA GLU A 75 -17.02 -1.99 7.35
C GLU A 75 -16.53 -1.62 5.95
N LYS A 76 -17.01 -0.50 5.40
CA LYS A 76 -16.53 0.05 4.12
C LYS A 76 -15.03 0.31 4.13
N LEU A 77 -14.53 0.98 5.17
CA LEU A 77 -13.09 1.29 5.31
C LEU A 77 -12.25 -0.01 5.39
N SER A 78 -12.72 -0.99 6.17
CA SER A 78 -12.04 -2.29 6.29
C SER A 78 -12.03 -3.06 4.97
N GLN A 79 -13.12 -3.02 4.21
CA GLN A 79 -13.22 -3.67 2.91
C GLN A 79 -12.28 -3.02 1.88
N GLU A 80 -12.20 -1.69 1.87
CA GLU A 80 -11.26 -0.96 1.01
C GLU A 80 -9.80 -1.30 1.36
N MET A 81 -9.47 -1.39 2.64
CA MET A 81 -8.15 -1.82 3.12
C MET A 81 -7.84 -3.27 2.71
N ALA A 82 -8.82 -4.17 2.75
CA ALA A 82 -8.65 -5.55 2.29
C ALA A 82 -8.39 -5.60 0.78
N ASN A 83 -9.09 -4.77 -0.01
CA ASN A 83 -8.87 -4.66 -1.45
C ASN A 83 -7.46 -4.17 -1.77
N LEU A 84 -6.95 -3.16 -1.04
CA LEU A 84 -5.57 -2.69 -1.18
C LEU A 84 -4.56 -3.82 -0.89
N LYS A 85 -4.72 -4.53 0.22
CA LYS A 85 -3.82 -5.63 0.60
C LYS A 85 -3.83 -6.76 -0.43
N TYR A 86 -4.98 -7.05 -1.02
CA TYR A 86 -5.08 -7.99 -2.13
C TYR A 86 -4.33 -7.50 -3.38
N LEU A 87 -4.51 -6.22 -3.74
CA LEU A 87 -3.80 -5.60 -4.87
C LEU A 87 -2.27 -5.65 -4.71
N LEU A 88 -1.77 -5.44 -3.49
CA LEU A 88 -0.35 -5.54 -3.16
C LEU A 88 0.13 -6.98 -2.96
N SER A 89 -0.72 -7.98 -3.19
CA SER A 89 -0.41 -9.41 -2.96
C SER A 89 0.04 -9.72 -1.52
N LEU A 90 -0.34 -8.88 -0.55
CA LEU A 90 -0.03 -9.05 0.87
C LEU A 90 -0.92 -10.10 1.56
N SER A 91 -1.92 -10.63 0.86
CA SER A 91 -2.84 -11.66 1.40
C SER A 91 -2.17 -13.01 1.68
N LEU A 92 -1.03 -13.31 1.05
CA LEU A 92 -0.30 -14.57 1.23
C LEU A 92 1.05 -14.41 1.94
N LEU A 93 1.65 -13.21 1.92
CA LEU A 93 2.97 -12.97 2.49
C LEU A 93 2.97 -12.95 4.03
N THR A 94 1.88 -12.52 4.65
CA THR A 94 1.71 -12.58 6.11
C THR A 94 1.67 -14.01 6.64
N THR A 95 0.97 -14.90 5.93
CA THR A 95 0.90 -16.34 6.25
C THR A 95 2.26 -17.01 6.08
N ILE A 96 2.96 -16.75 4.97
CA ILE A 96 4.27 -17.39 4.69
C ILE A 96 5.37 -16.86 5.63
N SER A 97 5.39 -15.57 5.99
CA SER A 97 6.38 -15.03 6.93
C SER A 97 6.19 -15.58 8.35
N SER A 98 4.93 -15.71 8.80
CA SER A 98 4.56 -16.33 10.07
C SER A 98 4.95 -17.81 10.10
N LEU A 99 4.73 -18.53 8.99
CA LEU A 99 5.17 -19.92 8.84
C LEU A 99 6.71 -20.05 8.86
N LYS A 100 7.43 -19.20 8.12
CA LYS A 100 8.91 -19.22 8.09
C LYS A 100 9.51 -18.89 9.46
N LYS A 101 8.94 -17.94 10.20
CA LYS A 101 9.36 -17.62 11.58
C LYS A 101 9.12 -18.80 12.52
N SER A 102 7.97 -19.47 12.39
CA SER A 102 7.64 -20.67 13.16
C SER A 102 8.59 -21.84 12.87
N ILE A 103 8.92 -22.08 11.59
CA ILE A 103 9.84 -23.15 11.17
C ILE A 103 11.28 -22.89 11.64
N LYS A 104 11.73 -21.63 11.64
CA LYS A 104 13.07 -21.27 12.15
C LYS A 104 13.17 -21.47 13.66
N SER A 105 12.09 -21.25 14.40
CA SER A 105 12.03 -21.47 15.86
C SER A 105 12.03 -22.95 16.24
N THR A 106 11.37 -23.82 15.47
CA THR A 106 11.35 -25.27 15.74
C THR A 106 12.68 -25.95 15.40
N LYS A 107 13.42 -25.46 14.40
CA LYS A 107 14.74 -26.00 14.02
C LYS A 107 15.86 -25.64 15.01
N LEU A 108 15.64 -24.68 15.91
CA LEU A 108 16.58 -24.29 16.96
C LEU A 108 16.47 -25.13 18.25
N LEU A 109 15.37 -25.88 18.42
CA LEU A 109 15.11 -26.72 19.59
C LEU A 109 15.70 -28.15 19.47
N HIS A 110 16.27 -28.49 18.32
CA HIS A 110 16.85 -29.81 18.02
C HIS A 110 18.37 -29.76 17.74
N ARG A 111 19.10 -28.77 18.27
CA ARG A 111 20.57 -28.75 18.27
C ARG A 111 21.11 -28.66 19.69
#